data_AF-A0A073JUP6-F1
#
_entry.id   AF-A0A073JUP6-F1
#
_cell.length_a   1.000
_cell.length_b   1.000
_cell.length_c   1.000
_cell.angle_alpha   90.00
_cell.angle_beta   90.00
_cell.angle_gamma   90.00
#
_symmetry.space_group_name_H-M   'P 1'
#
loop_
_entity.id
_entity.type
_entity.pdbx_description
1 polymer ?
#
loop_
_entity_poly.entity_id
_entity_poly.type
_entity_poly.pdbx_seq_one_letter_code
_entity_poly.pdbx_strand_id
1 'polypeptide(L)' 'MKKKWLAILLSFILPGLGQLYLGLFARGFIILGLSVGFYFLSTELIPALSIVCLILWVVGMIDSAKQTKKINLKKQNV' A
#
# COMPACT_ATOMS: atom_id res chain seq x y z
N MET A 1 -12.28 11.01 -11.57
CA MET A 1 -11.42 11.10 -10.36
C MET A 1 -11.33 9.71 -9.73
N LYS A 2 -10.17 9.29 -9.23
CA LYS A 2 -10.02 8.01 -8.52
C LYS A 2 -10.66 8.12 -7.13
N LYS A 3 -11.41 7.10 -6.71
CA LYS A 3 -12.09 7.07 -5.41
C LYS A 3 -11.09 6.74 -4.29
N LYS A 4 -10.92 7.66 -3.34
CA LYS A 4 -9.97 7.53 -2.20
C LYS A 4 -10.28 6.33 -1.32
N TRP A 5 -11.55 6.14 -0.97
CA TRP A 5 -11.99 5.03 -0.12
C TRP A 5 -11.69 3.67 -0.76
N LEU A 6 -11.81 3.55 -2.08
CA LEU A 6 -11.51 2.31 -2.79
C LEU A 6 -10.01 2.00 -2.81
N ALA A 7 -9.14 3.01 -2.95
CA ALA A 7 -7.70 2.82 -2.86
C ALA A 7 -7.25 2.40 -1.45
N ILE A 8 -7.90 2.93 -0.41
CA ILE A 8 -7.66 2.53 0.98
C ILE A 8 -8.15 1.10 1.20
N LEU A 9 -9.37 0.77 0.75
CA LEU A 9 -9.94 -0.58 0.88
C LEU A 9 -9.06 -1.64 0.19
N LEU A 10 -8.54 -1.34 -1.00
CA LEU A 10 -7.61 -2.23 -1.68
C LEU A 10 -6.31 -2.42 -0.88
N SER A 11 -5.76 -1.34 -0.31
CA SER A 11 -4.57 -1.43 0.55
C SER A 11 -4.83 -2.15 1.88
N PHE A 12 -6.06 -2.09 2.37
CA PHE A 12 -6.50 -2.82 3.57
C PHE A 12 -6.52 -4.33 3.31
N ILE A 13 -7.01 -4.77 2.15
CA ILE A 13 -7.01 -6.19 1.76
C ILE A 13 -5.58 -6.68 1.55
N LEU A 14 -4.77 -5.90 0.83
CA LEU A 14 -3.37 -6.26 0.59
C LEU A 14 -2.53 -4.98 0.43
N PRO A 15 -1.49 -4.77 1.25
CA PRO A 15 -0.59 -3.64 1.10
C PRO A 15 -0.03 -3.59 -0.32
N GLY A 16 -0.09 -2.42 -0.96
CA GLY A 16 0.38 -2.23 -2.34
C GLY A 16 -0.73 -2.27 -3.40
N LEU A 17 -1.87 -2.94 -3.16
CA LEU A 17 -2.96 -2.99 -4.15
C LEU A 17 -3.59 -1.61 -4.41
N GLY A 18 -3.71 -0.76 -3.38
CA GLY A 18 -4.24 0.59 -3.57
C GLY A 18 -3.35 1.44 -4.49
N GLN A 19 -2.04 1.26 -4.41
CA GLN A 19 -1.07 1.90 -5.29
C GLN A 19 -1.16 1.34 -6.72
N LEU A 20 -1.36 0.03 -6.88
CA LEU A 20 -1.59 -0.59 -8.18
C LEU A 20 -2.87 -0.08 -8.85
N TYR A 21 -3.97 0.08 -8.10
CA TYR A 21 -5.23 0.66 -8.60
C TYR A 21 -5.09 2.11 -9.10
N LEU A 22 -4.17 2.85 -8.49
CA LEU A 22 -3.83 4.21 -8.89
C LEU A 22 -2.90 4.27 -10.12
N GLY A 23 -2.43 3.12 -10.63
CA GLY A 23 -1.49 3.03 -11.75
C GLY A 23 -0.02 3.18 -11.35
N LEU A 24 0.28 3.13 -10.05
CA LEU A 24 1.63 3.30 -9.50
C LEU A 24 2.30 1.94 -9.31
N PHE A 25 2.57 1.25 -10.41
CA PHE A 25 3.07 -0.13 -10.44
C PHE A 25 4.33 -0.33 -9.58
N ALA A 26 5.36 0.51 -9.79
CA ALA A 26 6.62 0.39 -9.05
C ALA A 26 6.41 0.48 -7.52
N ARG A 27 5.64 1.46 -7.05
CA ARG A 27 5.34 1.61 -5.61
C ARG A 27 4.48 0.47 -5.08
N GLY A 28 3.49 0.04 -5.86
CA GLY A 28 2.61 -1.06 -5.47
C GLY A 28 3.38 -2.36 -5.29
N PHE A 29 4.23 -2.73 -6.25
CA PHE A 29 5.04 -3.95 -6.16
C PHE A 29 6.10 -3.89 -5.06
N ILE A 30 6.71 -2.73 -4.79
CA ILE A 30 7.66 -2.58 -3.67
C ILE A 30 6.94 -2.83 -2.34
N ILE A 31 5.80 -2.17 -2.11
CA ILE A 31 5.06 -2.31 -0.85
C ILE A 31 4.54 -3.74 -0.70
N LEU A 32 3.99 -4.32 -1.77
CA LEU A 32 3.51 -5.69 -1.79
C LEU A 32 4.65 -6.69 -1.49
N GLY A 33 5.77 -6.57 -2.18
CA GLY A 33 6.93 -7.44 -2.00
C GLY A 33 7.52 -7.36 -0.59
N LEU A 34 7.63 -6.15 -0.03
CA LEU A 34 8.07 -5.97 1.36
C LEU A 34 7.08 -6.59 2.34
N SER A 35 5.78 -6.31 2.21
CA SER A 35 4.78 -6.88 3.11
C SER A 35 4.72 -8.40 3.07
N VAL A 36 4.80 -9.00 1.88
CA VAL A 36 4.82 -10.46 1.73
C VAL A 36 6.14 -11.05 2.25
N GLY A 37 7.28 -10.47 1.91
CA GLY A 37 8.58 -10.94 2.37
C GLY A 37 8.75 -10.88 3.89
N PHE A 38 8.35 -9.77 4.52
CA PHE A 38 8.36 -9.64 5.98
C PHE A 38 7.35 -10.57 6.66
N TYR A 39 6.20 -10.84 6.03
CA TYR A 39 5.23 -11.79 6.56
C TYR A 39 5.82 -13.20 6.65
N PHE A 40 6.44 -13.69 5.56
CA PHE A 40 7.13 -14.99 5.57
C PHE A 40 8.30 -15.02 6.55
N LEU A 41 9.11 -13.97 6.61
CA LEU A 41 10.22 -13.91 7.56
C LEU A 41 9.75 -13.88 9.03
N SER A 42 8.60 -13.25 9.29
CA SER A 42 8.01 -13.18 10.63
C SER A 42 7.43 -14.52 11.11
N THR A 43 6.93 -15.33 10.20
CA THR A 43 6.29 -16.62 10.52
C THR A 43 7.32 -17.71 10.75
N GLU A 44 8.40 -17.73 9.96
CA GLU A 44 9.40 -18.81 10.00
C GLU A 44 10.59 -18.52 10.92
N LEU A 45 10.98 -17.25 11.11
CA LEU A 45 12.28 -16.91 11.71
C LEU A 45 12.16 -16.04 12.97
N ILE A 46 11.45 -14.92 12.88
CA ILE A 46 11.43 -13.91 13.96
C ILE A 46 10.00 -13.38 14.17
N PRO A 47 9.22 -13.94 15.11
CA PRO A 47 7.84 -13.53 15.37
C PRO A 47 7.67 -12.05 15.68
N ALA A 48 8.69 -11.40 16.24
CA ALA A 48 8.69 -9.96 16.54
C ALA A 48 8.57 -9.07 15.27
N LEU A 49 8.90 -9.59 14.08
CA LEU A 49 8.72 -8.87 12.81
C LEU A 49 7.24 -8.73 12.40
N SER A 50 6.32 -9.42 13.06
CA SER A 50 4.87 -9.23 12.85
C SER A 50 4.43 -7.78 13.12
N ILE A 51 5.08 -7.08 14.04
CA ILE A 51 4.84 -5.65 14.31
C ILE A 51 5.22 -4.80 13.09
N VAL A 52 6.31 -5.15 12.40
CA VAL A 52 6.72 -4.46 11.16
C VAL A 52 5.68 -4.68 10.07
N CYS A 53 5.08 -5.87 9.98
CA CYS A 53 4.00 -6.14 9.02
C CYS A 53 2.77 -5.24 9.29
N LEU A 54 2.39 -5.05 10.56
CA LEU A 54 1.31 -4.13 10.93
C LEU A 54 1.64 -2.68 10.57
N ILE A 55 2.88 -2.25 10.81
CA ILE A 55 3.34 -0.90 10.42
C ILE A 55 3.28 -0.73 8.90
N LEU A 56 3.81 -1.68 8.13
CA LEU A 56 3.79 -1.65 6.66
C LEU A 56 2.37 -1.62 6.11
N TRP A 57 1.44 -2.34 6.75
CA TRP A 57 0.03 -2.33 6.38
C TRP A 57 -0.61 -0.94 6.58
N VAL A 58 -0.41 -0.31 7.75
CA VAL A 58 -0.89 1.05 8.02
C VAL A 58 -0.23 2.07 7.09
N VAL A 59 1.09 1.96 6.86
CA VAL A 59 1.82 2.81 5.92
C VAL A 59 1.27 2.67 4.50
N GLY A 60 0.99 1.44 4.05
CA GLY A 60 0.40 1.16 2.74
C GLY A 60 -0.96 1.85 2.56
N MET A 61 -1.82 1.80 3.57
CA MET A 61 -3.11 2.51 3.57
C MET A 61 -2.93 4.03 3.49
N ILE A 62 -2.08 4.61 4.35
CA ILE A 62 -1.83 6.06 4.37
C ILE A 62 -1.22 6.53 3.04
N ASP A 63 -0.26 5.78 2.51
CA ASP A 63 0.40 6.10 1.25
C ASP A 63 -0.60 6.07 0.09
N SER A 64 -1.44 5.04 -0.04
CA SER A 64 -2.48 4.99 -1.09
C SER A 64 -3.47 6.16 -0.99
N ALA A 65 -3.82 6.59 0.22
CA ALA A 65 -4.71 7.72 0.45
C ALA A 65 -4.06 9.05 0.01
N LYS A 66 -2.78 9.25 0.33
CA LYS A 66 -1.99 10.42 -0.08
C LYS A 66 -1.82 10.46 -1.60
N GLN A 67 -1.48 9.33 -2.20
CA GLN A 67 -1.26 9.21 -3.65
C GLN A 67 -2.55 9.45 -4.45
N THR A 68 -3.71 9.00 -3.95
CA THR A 68 -5.00 9.31 -4.57
C THR A 68 -5.24 10.82 -4.69
N LYS A 69 -4.96 11.57 -3.60
CA LYS A 69 -5.10 13.05 -3.61
C LYS A 69 -4.16 13.66 -4.65
N LYS A 70 -2.90 13.21 -4.67
CA LYS A 70 -1.87 13.72 -5.59
C LYS A 70 -2.23 13.49 -7.07
N ILE A 71 -2.74 12.30 -7.41
CA ILE A 71 -3.15 11.95 -8.78
C ILE A 71 -4.40 12.72 -9.20
N ASN A 72 -5.39 12.85 -8.31
CA ASN A 72 -6.60 13.61 -8.61
C ASN A 72 -6.30 15.10 -8.83
N LEU A 73 -5.40 15.69 -8.04
CA LEU A 73 -4.94 17.08 -8.24
C LEU A 73 -4.19 17.23 -9.57
N LYS A 74 -3.26 16.32 -9.88
CA LYS A 74 -2.53 16.36 -11.17
C LYS A 74 -3.47 16.26 -12.36
N LYS A 75 -4.55 15.46 -12.26
CA LYS A 75 -5.56 15.31 -13.31
C LYS A 75 -6.50 16.52 -13.45
N GLN A 76 -6.57 17.41 -12.46
CA GLN A 76 -7.34 18.65 -12.54
C GLN A 76 -6.54 19.80 -13.18
N ASN A 77 -5.22 19.74 -13.12
CA ASN A 77 -4.31 20.76 -13.64
C ASN A 77 -3.83 20.49 -15.08
N VAL A 78 -4.41 19.47 -15.74
CA VAL A 78 -4.16 19.06 -17.13
C VAL A 78 -5.51 19.02 -17.84
#